data_AF-A0A0A9I2Y3-F1
#
_entry.id   AF-A0A0A9I2Y3-F1
#
_cell.length_a   1.000
_cell.length_b   1.000
_cell.length_c   1.000
_cell.angle_alpha   90.00
_cell.angle_beta   90.00
_cell.angle_gamma   90.00
#
_symmetry.space_group_name_H-M   'P 1'
#
loop_
_entity.id
_entity.type
_entity.pdbx_description
1 polymer ?
#
loop_
_entity_poly.entity_id
_entity_poly.type
_entity_poly.pdbx_seq_one_letter_code
_entity_poly.pdbx_strand_id
1 'polypeptide(L)'
;MDQSYMKWRWQPKHCNVPRFDARRMLEILRRKRLVFVRDSTNRNQWESMMCFLRLAVSDPARIHEARGRKITKEKGDYNFEFLDYNCSVEYHATHFLVHEGKARIGQKHTNTLRIDTIDRRSRWKGADVLVFNTAHCWSDYKTNAG
;
A
#
# COMPACT_ATOMS: atom_id res chain seq x y z
N MET A 1 -10.95 -20.37 17.34
CA MET A 1 -10.15 -20.34 16.10
C MET A 1 -8.71 -20.60 16.45
N ASP A 2 -7.99 -21.34 15.60
CA ASP A 2 -6.56 -21.60 15.75
C ASP A 2 -5.75 -20.28 15.65
N GLN A 3 -4.75 -20.10 16.53
CA GLN A 3 -3.83 -18.95 16.56
C GLN A 3 -2.37 -19.36 16.30
N SER A 4 -2.12 -20.64 16.02
CA SER A 4 -0.78 -21.18 15.79
C SER A 4 -0.06 -20.48 14.63
N TYR A 5 -0.79 -20.07 13.59
CA TYR A 5 -0.26 -19.37 12.43
C TYR A 5 0.45 -18.05 12.79
N MET A 6 0.06 -17.39 13.90
CA MET A 6 0.67 -16.13 14.35
C MET A 6 2.09 -16.31 14.93
N LYS A 7 2.49 -17.55 15.23
CA LYS A 7 3.80 -17.88 15.80
C LYS A 7 4.87 -18.16 14.75
N TRP A 8 4.47 -18.24 13.48
CA TRP A 8 5.41 -18.48 12.39
C TRP A 8 6.26 -17.25 12.10
N ARG A 9 7.54 -17.49 11.83
CA ARG A 9 8.48 -16.46 11.42
C ARG A 9 9.35 -16.99 10.29
N TRP A 10 9.52 -16.18 9.25
CA TRP A 10 10.45 -16.50 8.17
C TRP A 10 11.91 -16.38 8.64
N GLN A 11 12.73 -17.37 8.28
CA GLN A 11 14.14 -17.45 8.64
C GLN A 11 14.98 -17.74 7.38
N PRO A 12 15.82 -16.78 6.92
CA PRO A 12 16.77 -17.01 5.84
C PRO A 12 17.84 -18.05 6.22
N LYS A 13 18.41 -18.74 5.22
CA LYS A 13 19.44 -19.76 5.43
C LYS A 13 20.76 -19.21 5.97
N HIS A 14 21.13 -17.98 5.61
CA HIS A 14 22.48 -17.45 5.83
C HIS A 14 22.53 -16.28 6.81
N CYS A 15 21.40 -15.86 7.38
CA CYS A 15 21.37 -14.76 8.34
C CYS A 15 20.13 -14.81 9.24
N ASN A 16 20.24 -14.16 10.39
CA ASN A 16 19.13 -13.91 11.28
C ASN A 16 18.51 -12.55 10.96
N VAL A 17 17.20 -12.52 10.67
CA VAL A 17 16.48 -11.25 10.53
C VAL A 17 16.37 -10.60 11.92
N PRO A 18 16.73 -9.34 12.11
CA PRO A 18 16.52 -8.70 13.41
C PRO A 18 15.03 -8.65 13.73
N ARG A 19 14.69 -8.62 15.03
CA ARG A 19 13.31 -8.35 15.44
C ARG A 19 12.93 -6.95 14.94
N PHE A 20 11.70 -6.82 14.43
CA PHE A 20 11.20 -5.53 13.98
C PHE A 20 11.17 -4.52 15.15
N ASP A 21 11.74 -3.35 14.92
CA ASP A 21 11.74 -2.22 15.85
C ASP A 21 10.97 -1.05 15.20
N ALA A 22 9.77 -0.81 15.71
CA ALA A 22 8.86 0.21 15.20
C ALA A 22 9.41 1.63 15.36
N ARG A 23 10.13 1.92 16.45
CA ARG A 23 10.70 3.24 16.69
C ARG A 23 11.85 3.48 15.73
N ARG A 24 12.74 2.49 15.56
CA ARG A 24 13.80 2.56 14.56
C ARG A 24 13.26 2.74 13.15
N MET A 25 12.17 2.07 12.80
CA MET A 25 11.52 2.24 11.50
C MET A 25 10.98 3.66 11.31
N LEU A 26 10.30 4.23 12.32
CA LEU A 26 9.81 5.62 12.26
C LEU A 26 10.95 6.63 12.19
N GLU A 27 12.09 6.38 12.84
CA GLU A 27 13.29 7.22 12.70
C GLU A 27 13.89 7.15 11.29
N ILE A 28 13.93 5.96 10.67
CA ILE A 28 14.34 5.82 9.27
C ILE A 28 13.40 6.60 8.35
N LEU A 29 12.11 6.60 8.65
CA LEU A 29 11.06 7.30 7.91
C LEU A 29 10.95 8.79 8.27
N ARG A 30 11.72 9.30 9.23
CA ARG A 30 11.62 10.70 9.68
C ARG A 30 11.75 11.66 8.49
N ARG A 31 10.77 12.57 8.33
CA ARG A 31 10.69 13.52 7.21
C ARG A 31 10.58 12.87 5.83
N LYS A 32 10.09 11.63 5.77
CA LYS A 32 9.91 10.88 4.51
C LYS A 32 8.45 10.52 4.26
N ARG A 33 8.17 10.28 2.98
CA ARG A 33 6.91 9.73 2.49
C ARG A 33 7.10 8.26 2.08
N LEU A 34 6.50 7.35 2.84
CA LEU A 34 6.39 5.94 2.49
C LEU A 34 5.06 5.70 1.81
N VAL A 35 5.08 5.20 0.57
CA VAL A 35 3.90 5.07 -0.25
C VAL A 35 3.71 3.63 -0.70
N PHE A 36 2.62 3.01 -0.27
CA PHE A 36 2.13 1.74 -0.80
C PHE A 36 1.18 2.03 -1.95
N VAL A 37 1.43 1.39 -3.08
CA VAL A 37 0.60 1.54 -4.27
C VAL A 37 0.06 0.18 -4.64
N ARG A 38 -1.25 0.09 -4.99
CA ARG A 38 -1.92 -0.98 -5.77
C ARG A 38 -3.17 -1.58 -5.12
N ASP A 39 -3.35 -2.90 -5.25
CA ASP A 39 -4.57 -3.68 -5.00
C ASP A 39 -4.66 -4.15 -3.54
N SER A 40 -5.68 -4.96 -3.24
CA SER A 40 -5.99 -5.45 -1.89
C SER A 40 -4.79 -6.07 -1.15
N THR A 41 -3.82 -6.65 -1.86
CA THR A 41 -2.64 -7.24 -1.21
C THR A 41 -1.73 -6.17 -0.61
N ASN A 42 -1.54 -5.05 -1.32
CA ASN A 42 -0.76 -3.94 -0.78
C ASN A 42 -1.53 -3.17 0.29
N ARG A 43 -2.88 -3.18 0.25
CA ARG A 43 -3.71 -2.71 1.36
C ARG A 43 -3.41 -3.49 2.64
N ASN A 44 -3.31 -4.82 2.56
CA ASN A 44 -2.99 -5.66 3.71
C ASN A 44 -1.56 -5.40 4.25
N GLN A 45 -0.58 -5.20 3.36
CA GLN A 45 0.79 -4.85 3.78
C GLN A 45 0.84 -3.48 4.45
N TRP A 46 0.13 -2.49 3.90
CA TRP A 46 0.01 -1.16 4.49
C TRP A 46 -0.68 -1.21 5.86
N GLU A 47 -1.80 -1.94 6.00
CA GLU A 47 -2.49 -2.13 7.30
C GLU A 47 -1.57 -2.81 8.32
N SER A 48 -0.83 -3.84 7.90
CA SER A 48 0.15 -4.51 8.77
C SER A 48 1.26 -3.56 9.22
N MET A 49 1.81 -2.76 8.31
CA MET A 49 2.82 -1.74 8.64
C MET A 49 2.26 -0.70 9.62
N MET A 50 1.04 -0.22 9.41
CA MET A 50 0.37 0.71 10.33
C MET A 50 0.26 0.15 11.74
N CYS A 51 -0.18 -1.11 11.87
CA CYS A 51 -0.26 -1.79 13.17
C CYS A 51 1.10 -1.85 13.87
N PHE A 52 2.18 -2.13 13.13
CA PHE A 52 3.52 -2.14 13.70
C PHE A 52 3.99 -0.76 14.14
N LEU A 53 3.86 0.25 13.29
CA LEU A 53 4.32 1.62 13.59
C LEU A 53 3.54 2.25 14.73
N ARG A 54 2.24 1.96 14.85
CA ARG A 54 1.38 2.41 15.95
C ARG A 54 1.92 2.02 17.33
N LEU A 55 2.64 0.90 17.44
CA LEU A 55 3.23 0.43 18.70
C LEU A 55 4.34 1.35 19.23
N ALA A 56 5.00 2.13 18.36
CA ALA A 56 6.05 3.06 18.76
C ALA A 56 5.54 4.43 19.22
N VAL A 57 4.24 4.71 19.03
CA VAL A 57 3.62 5.99 19.37
C VAL A 57 2.73 5.80 20.60
N SER A 58 3.06 6.50 21.69
CA SER A 58 2.31 6.40 22.94
C SER A 58 0.95 7.08 22.85
N ASP A 59 0.89 8.28 22.26
CA ASP A 59 -0.34 9.05 22.09
C ASP A 59 -0.94 8.83 20.69
N PRO A 60 -2.06 8.10 20.55
CA PRO A 60 -2.74 7.93 19.26
C PRO A 60 -3.16 9.23 18.58
N ALA A 61 -3.35 10.34 19.32
CA ALA A 61 -3.68 11.63 18.72
C ALA A 61 -2.53 12.20 17.86
N ARG A 62 -1.32 11.66 18.02
CA ARG A 62 -0.14 11.99 17.19
C ARG A 62 -0.12 11.24 15.85
N ILE A 63 -1.15 10.44 15.56
CA ILE A 63 -1.36 9.76 14.29
C ILE A 63 -2.73 10.17 13.75
N HIS A 64 -2.78 10.81 12.58
CA HIS A 64 -4.06 11.18 11.96
C HIS A 64 -4.06 10.98 10.45
N GLU A 65 -5.25 10.76 9.89
CA GLU A 65 -5.43 10.74 8.44
C GLU A 65 -5.53 12.18 7.95
N ALA A 66 -4.65 12.57 7.02
CA ALA A 66 -4.48 13.95 6.57
C ALA A 66 -5.73 14.56 5.90
N ARG A 67 -6.66 13.73 5.43
CA ARG A 67 -7.91 14.17 4.78
C ARG A 67 -9.13 13.94 5.68
N GLY A 68 -8.93 13.59 6.95
CA GLY A 68 -10.01 13.32 7.91
C GLY A 68 -10.89 12.13 7.56
N ARG A 69 -10.42 11.22 6.69
CA ARG A 69 -11.22 10.07 6.27
C ARG A 69 -11.20 8.97 7.32
N LYS A 70 -12.37 8.39 7.57
CA LYS A 70 -12.48 7.15 8.34
C LYS A 70 -11.92 6.00 7.52
N ILE A 71 -11.14 5.11 8.14
CA ILE A 71 -10.73 3.86 7.50
C ILE A 71 -11.99 3.02 7.29
N THR A 72 -12.38 2.83 6.03
CA THR A 72 -13.46 1.92 5.65
C THR A 72 -12.87 0.72 4.91
N LYS A 73 -13.65 -0.37 4.84
CA LYS A 73 -13.33 -1.52 3.98
C LYS A 73 -13.43 -1.19 2.49
N GLU A 74 -13.94 -0.01 2.14
CA GLU A 74 -14.17 0.41 0.77
C GLU A 74 -12.89 0.95 0.09
N LYS A 75 -13.00 1.19 -1.22
CA LYS A 75 -11.94 1.79 -2.02
C LYS A 75 -11.65 3.22 -1.53
N GLY A 76 -10.40 3.44 -1.12
CA GLY A 76 -9.92 4.78 -0.81
C GLY A 76 -8.40 4.81 -0.79
N ASP A 77 -7.83 5.94 -1.22
CA ASP A 77 -6.46 6.27 -0.86
C ASP A 77 -6.42 6.56 0.65
N TYR A 78 -5.31 6.38 1.35
CA TYR A 78 -5.15 6.80 2.74
C TYR A 78 -3.83 7.52 2.89
N ASN A 79 -3.81 8.61 3.67
CA ASN A 79 -2.56 9.30 4.03
C ASN A 79 -2.55 9.50 5.54
N PHE A 80 -1.73 8.72 6.26
CA PHE A 80 -1.57 8.85 7.70
C PHE A 80 -0.25 9.53 8.02
N GLU A 81 -0.32 10.54 8.89
CA GLU A 81 0.80 11.35 9.32
C GLU A 81 1.19 10.99 10.74
N PHE A 82 2.48 10.76 10.96
CA PHE A 82 3.07 10.51 12.27
C PHE A 82 3.78 11.78 12.73
N LEU A 83 3.10 12.58 13.55
CA LEU A 83 3.49 13.96 13.85
C LEU A 83 4.87 14.07 14.52
N ASP A 84 5.21 13.14 15.42
CA ASP A 84 6.51 13.13 16.13
C ASP A 84 7.71 12.89 15.21
N TYR A 85 7.46 12.27 14.05
CA TYR A 85 8.47 11.89 13.07
C TYR A 85 8.38 12.73 11.80
N ASN A 86 7.35 13.56 11.68
CA ASN A 86 7.05 14.35 10.48
C ASN A 86 7.11 13.47 9.21
N CYS A 87 6.52 12.27 9.26
CA CYS A 87 6.52 11.33 8.15
C CYS A 87 5.10 10.90 7.77
N SER A 88 4.91 10.51 6.52
CA SER A 88 3.65 9.94 6.04
C SER A 88 3.80 8.49 5.64
N VAL A 89 2.74 7.71 5.91
CA VAL A 89 2.61 6.35 5.41
C VAL A 89 1.27 6.25 4.66
N GLU A 90 1.38 6.14 3.34
CA GLU A 90 0.29 6.33 2.39
C GLU A 90 -0.09 5.01 1.71
N TYR A 91 -1.37 4.89 1.34
CA TYR A 91 -1.87 3.86 0.45
C TYR A 91 -2.62 4.52 -0.71
N HIS A 92 -2.27 4.18 -1.95
CA HIS A 92 -2.98 4.65 -3.15
C HIS A 92 -3.49 3.46 -3.95
N ALA A 93 -4.80 3.45 -4.19
CA ALA A 93 -5.44 2.35 -4.89
C ALA A 93 -5.28 2.50 -6.40
N THR A 94 -4.71 1.48 -7.04
CA THR A 94 -4.63 1.33 -8.51
C THR A 94 -4.74 -0.14 -8.85
N HIS A 95 -5.44 -0.52 -9.93
CA HIS A 95 -5.61 -1.94 -10.25
C HIS A 95 -4.39 -2.48 -10.99
N PHE A 96 -3.87 -1.72 -11.96
CA PHE A 96 -2.85 -2.21 -12.90
C PHE A 96 -1.56 -1.38 -12.96
N LEU A 97 -1.43 -0.27 -12.21
CA LEU A 97 -0.34 0.72 -12.27
C LEU A 97 -0.21 1.47 -13.61
N VAL A 98 -0.65 0.85 -14.70
CA VAL A 98 -0.71 1.41 -16.05
C VAL A 98 -2.01 2.16 -16.27
N HIS A 99 -2.06 2.92 -17.36
CA HIS A 99 -3.26 3.66 -17.73
C HIS A 99 -4.42 2.71 -18.05
N GLU A 100 -5.47 2.79 -17.23
CA GLU A 100 -6.77 2.14 -17.46
C GLU A 100 -7.65 3.06 -18.31
N GLY A 101 -8.09 2.58 -19.47
CA GLY A 101 -8.94 3.29 -20.41
C GLY A 101 -10.16 2.48 -20.83
N LYS A 102 -10.98 3.06 -21.71
CA LYS A 102 -12.08 2.35 -22.36
C LYS A 102 -11.90 2.48 -23.87
N ALA A 103 -11.96 1.36 -24.57
CA ALA A 103 -12.00 1.35 -26.03
C ALA A 103 -13.35 0.78 -26.49
N ARG A 104 -13.77 1.22 -27.68
CA ARG A 104 -14.95 0.65 -28.33
C ARG A 104 -14.49 -0.50 -29.21
N ILE A 105 -14.91 -1.72 -28.88
CA ILE A 105 -14.67 -2.93 -29.66
C ILE A 105 -16.04 -3.35 -30.22
N GLY A 106 -16.28 -3.02 -31.50
CA GLY A 106 -17.61 -3.17 -32.12
C GLY A 106 -18.66 -2.23 -31.51
N GLN A 107 -19.71 -2.79 -30.91
CA GLN A 107 -20.76 -2.04 -30.20
C GLN A 107 -20.55 -1.96 -28.67
N LYS A 108 -19.58 -2.70 -28.11
CA LYS A 108 -19.31 -2.69 -26.67
C LYS A 108 -18.19 -1.73 -26.30
N HIS A 109 -18.34 -1.11 -25.12
CA HIS A 109 -17.25 -0.45 -24.43
C HIS A 109 -16.54 -1.46 -23.53
N THR A 110 -15.28 -1.75 -23.84
CA THR A 110 -14.45 -2.69 -23.10
C THR A 110 -13.36 -1.92 -22.37
N ASN A 111 -13.06 -2.33 -21.13
CA ASN A 111 -11.92 -1.77 -20.39
C ASN A 111 -10.62 -2.21 -21.08
N THR A 112 -9.70 -1.27 -21.23
CA THR A 112 -8.42 -1.51 -21.90
C THR A 112 -7.28 -1.00 -21.04
N LEU A 113 -6.11 -1.61 -21.20
CA LEU A 113 -4.88 -1.21 -20.52
C LEU A 113 -3.88 -0.72 -21.56
N ARG A 114 -3.29 0.45 -21.35
CA ARG A 114 -2.15 0.94 -22.15
C ARG A 114 -0.86 0.66 -21.40
N ILE A 115 -0.26 -0.48 -21.71
CA ILE A 115 0.91 -1.03 -21.00
C ILE A 115 2.19 -0.21 -21.15
N ASP A 116 2.23 0.68 -22.15
CA ASP A 116 3.31 1.61 -22.45
C ASP A 116 3.24 2.90 -21.62
N THR A 117 2.19 3.08 -20.80
CA THR A 117 1.99 4.31 -20.01
C THR A 117 1.63 4.03 -18.56
N ILE A 118 2.21 4.80 -17.63
CA ILE A 118 1.89 4.76 -16.20
C ILE A 118 0.64 5.59 -15.91
N ASP A 119 -0.14 5.18 -14.90
CA ASP A 119 -1.30 5.92 -14.42
C ASP A 119 -0.96 7.40 -14.18
N ARG A 120 -1.73 8.27 -14.86
CA ARG A 120 -1.58 9.73 -14.83
C ARG A 120 -1.92 10.32 -13.48
N ARG A 121 -2.70 9.62 -12.65
CA ARG A 121 -3.06 10.05 -11.29
C ARG A 121 -1.90 9.86 -10.30
N SER A 122 -0.64 10.04 -10.73
CA SER A 122 0.59 9.67 -10.04
C SER A 122 0.82 10.40 -8.69
N ARG A 123 -0.11 10.23 -7.74
CA ARG A 123 -0.13 10.80 -6.38
C ARG A 123 1.02 10.28 -5.52
N TRP A 124 1.62 9.18 -5.94
CA TRP A 124 2.84 8.60 -5.41
C TRP A 124 4.13 9.27 -5.92
N LYS A 125 4.06 10.25 -6.83
CA LYS A 125 5.24 11.03 -7.22
C LYS A 125 5.82 11.77 -6.01
N GLY A 126 7.15 11.81 -5.94
CA GLY A 126 7.87 12.40 -4.81
C GLY A 126 7.78 11.59 -3.52
N ALA A 127 7.47 10.29 -3.61
CA ALA A 127 7.68 9.37 -2.49
C ALA A 127 9.18 9.17 -2.26
N ASP A 128 9.61 9.16 -1.00
CA ASP A 128 10.97 8.76 -0.64
C ASP A 128 11.14 7.24 -0.71
N VAL A 129 10.09 6.50 -0.34
CA VAL A 129 10.05 5.04 -0.40
C VAL A 129 8.75 4.63 -1.08
N LEU A 130 8.84 3.87 -2.17
CA LEU A 130 7.71 3.39 -2.94
C LEU A 130 7.64 1.87 -2.89
N VAL A 131 6.54 1.33 -2.38
CA VAL A 131 6.26 -0.11 -2.35
C VAL A 131 5.15 -0.41 -3.35
N PHE A 132 5.53 -1.02 -4.47
CA PHE A 132 4.59 -1.49 -5.49
C PHE A 132 4.56 -3.01 -5.53
N ASN A 133 3.42 -3.56 -5.90
CA ASN A 133 3.23 -4.97 -6.22
C ASN A 133 2.39 -5.01 -7.50
N THR A 134 2.56 -6.02 -8.35
CA THR A 134 1.71 -6.16 -9.54
C THR A 134 1.44 -7.61 -9.97
N ALA A 135 1.08 -8.52 -9.06
CA ALA A 135 0.75 -9.92 -9.41
C ALA A 135 -0.77 -10.24 -9.48
N HIS A 136 -1.53 -9.95 -8.42
CA HIS A 136 -2.88 -10.50 -8.23
C HIS A 136 -3.99 -10.03 -9.22
N CYS A 137 -3.85 -8.87 -9.85
CA CYS A 137 -4.78 -8.42 -10.91
C CYS A 137 -4.48 -8.99 -12.31
N TRP A 138 -3.35 -9.67 -12.52
CA TRP A 138 -2.94 -10.19 -13.84
C TRP A 138 -3.33 -11.65 -14.08
N SER A 139 -4.34 -12.16 -13.37
CA SER A 139 -4.90 -13.48 -13.66
C SER A 139 -5.73 -13.45 -14.95
N ASP A 140 -5.72 -14.53 -15.73
CA ASP A 140 -6.52 -14.66 -16.97
C ASP A 140 -7.99 -14.29 -16.76
N TYR A 141 -8.58 -14.73 -15.64
CA TYR A 141 -9.96 -14.39 -15.28
C TYR A 141 -10.22 -12.88 -15.17
N LYS A 142 -9.24 -12.08 -14.74
CA LYS A 142 -9.40 -10.62 -14.52
C LYS A 142 -8.96 -9.79 -15.71
N THR A 143 -8.16 -10.36 -16.61
CA THR A 143 -7.60 -9.68 -17.79
C THR A 143 -8.36 -10.04 -19.07
N ASN A 144 -8.96 -11.23 -19.16
CA ASN A 144 -9.70 -11.72 -20.33
C ASN A 144 -11.23 -11.71 -20.18
N ALA A 145 -11.78 -11.34 -19.01
CA ALA A 145 -13.24 -11.25 -18.81
C ALA A 145 -13.88 -9.96 -19.38
N GLY A 146 -13.27 -9.37 -20.41
CA GLY A 146 -13.71 -8.14 -21.09
C GLY A 146 -14.70 -8.37 -22.22
#